data_AF-A0A7S4UVX3-F1
#
_entry.id   AF-A0A7S4UVX3-F1
#
_cell.length_a   1.000
_cell.length_b   1.000
_cell.length_c   1.000
_cell.angle_alpha   90.00
_cell.angle_beta   90.00
_cell.angle_gamma   90.00
#
_symmetry.space_group_name_H-M   'P 1'
#
loop_
_entity.id
_entity.type
_entity.pdbx_description
1 polymer ?
#
loop_
_entity_poly.entity_id
_entity_poly.type
_entity_poly.pdbx_seq_one_letter_code
_entity_poly.pdbx_strand_id
1 'polypeptide(L)'
;FVRSKMVVVDIVGGGPDEWVWSAIAAGDVAVVRAAPTGFDACGIHPRYGSVLTAFLQALLNLEGRFLQEAHNRGRRAKDLIEELGRRGARPDLVIQSASFEVKSLYRDWRITGDVTAMQVVTQMRNDLLRCRYEDLTDRSEDDAESADADAGILTELIERYAELAVQNGRSMPRSLIPDAVVDTWERCLKDRASADVDLVSPDGRACCHSLILARASPVVAAMLASGMREGQSREVMLQEPVRVAELFLSLLYTGCLPQEPERSAEIPTLFLGARVVVRSAFTSNSARSVLLPAGMEGEVQVLDDHGDTLIRFDSLPTRQWVARKNFSRLRLATAEGAGQLQEDLAGALSLAHRWQATGLAEVLADRLERELTAKGFEAVLEVAVLHGIARLEATCLAYARNSSQVRAAYEAGKYGAAVSAALEPVCGGGGYRKRARKAL
;
A
#
# COMPACT_ATOMS: atom_id res chain seq x y z
N PHE A 1 31.02 7.47 35.74
CA PHE A 1 29.56 7.44 35.51
C PHE A 1 29.10 8.83 35.07
N VAL A 2 29.11 9.09 33.76
CA VAL A 2 28.58 10.35 33.19
C VAL A 2 27.09 10.13 32.96
N ARG A 3 26.23 10.72 33.79
CA ARG A 3 24.78 10.79 33.54
C ARG A 3 24.55 11.82 32.45
N SER A 4 24.35 11.39 31.20
CA SER A 4 23.80 12.26 30.16
C SER A 4 22.39 12.70 30.58
N LYS A 5 22.23 13.98 30.93
CA LYS A 5 20.92 14.60 31.12
C LYS A 5 20.24 14.65 29.76
N MET A 6 19.23 13.81 29.58
CA MET A 6 18.33 13.87 28.43
C MET A 6 17.51 15.15 28.57
N VAL A 7 17.76 16.14 27.70
CA VAL A 7 16.92 17.34 27.60
C VAL A 7 15.67 16.91 26.84
N VAL A 8 14.60 16.62 27.58
CA VAL A 8 13.27 16.48 26.99
C VAL A 8 12.84 17.88 26.58
N VAL A 9 12.93 18.17 25.29
CA VAL A 9 12.36 19.39 24.71
C VAL A 9 10.86 19.17 24.70
N ASP A 10 10.10 19.98 25.47
CA ASP A 10 8.65 19.95 25.44
C ASP A 10 8.16 20.34 24.03
N ILE A 11 7.80 19.33 23.24
CA ILE A 11 7.15 19.53 21.94
C ILE A 11 5.69 19.87 22.22
N VAL A 12 5.40 21.17 22.29
CA VAL A 12 4.05 21.69 22.56
C VAL A 12 3.11 21.25 21.43
N GLY A 13 2.18 20.34 21.76
CA GLY A 13 1.10 19.88 20.87
C GLY A 13 1.15 18.40 20.48
N GLY A 14 2.12 17.64 20.98
CA GLY A 14 2.22 16.22 20.68
C GLY A 14 1.30 15.33 21.52
N GLY A 15 0.87 14.20 20.94
CA GLY A 15 0.20 13.14 21.69
C GLY A 15 1.08 12.56 22.80
N PRO A 16 0.53 11.80 23.77
CA PRO A 16 1.27 11.27 24.92
C PRO A 16 2.50 10.42 24.54
N ASP A 17 2.52 9.88 23.31
CA ASP A 17 3.58 9.00 22.81
C ASP A 17 4.49 9.65 21.74
N GLU A 18 4.38 10.97 21.50
CA GLU A 18 5.17 11.62 20.43
C GLU A 18 6.69 11.47 20.62
N TRP A 19 7.15 11.44 21.87
CA TRP A 19 8.55 11.21 22.20
C TRP A 19 9.02 9.80 21.81
N VAL A 20 8.14 8.79 21.82
CA VAL A 20 8.48 7.41 21.40
C VAL A 20 8.71 7.39 19.90
N TRP A 21 7.83 8.01 19.12
CA TRP A 21 7.99 8.14 17.68
C TRP A 21 9.27 8.89 17.29
N SER A 22 9.57 9.97 18.00
CA SER A 22 10.84 10.70 17.85
C SER A 22 12.05 9.83 18.18
N ALA A 23 11.99 9.00 19.23
CA ALA A 23 13.06 8.08 19.60
C ALA A 23 13.28 6.98 18.56
N ILE A 24 12.20 6.44 17.97
CA ILE A 24 12.27 5.50 16.83
C ILE A 24 12.95 6.19 15.64
N ALA A 25 12.50 7.40 15.31
CA ALA A 25 13.09 8.22 14.25
C ALA A 25 14.52 8.71 14.55
N ALA A 26 15.01 8.56 15.77
CA ALA A 26 16.37 8.89 16.16
C ALA A 26 17.28 7.66 16.30
N GLY A 27 16.74 6.44 16.15
CA GLY A 27 17.50 5.21 16.38
C GLY A 27 17.87 4.95 17.85
N ASP A 28 17.11 5.50 18.81
CA ASP A 28 17.42 5.37 20.25
C ASP A 28 16.71 4.17 20.89
N VAL A 29 17.33 2.99 20.72
CA VAL A 29 16.82 1.71 21.25
C VAL A 29 16.56 1.75 22.75
N ALA A 30 17.38 2.46 23.52
CA ALA A 30 17.23 2.51 24.97
C ALA A 30 15.94 3.25 25.37
N VAL A 31 15.64 4.35 24.68
CA VAL A 31 14.41 5.12 24.88
C VAL A 31 13.19 4.33 24.39
N VAL A 32 13.29 3.64 23.25
CA VAL A 32 12.20 2.78 22.73
C VAL A 32 11.90 1.63 23.70
N ARG A 33 12.91 1.01 24.33
CA ARG A 33 12.72 0.01 25.38
C ARG A 33 12.01 0.56 26.61
N ALA A 34 12.19 1.85 26.92
CA ALA A 34 11.51 2.53 28.00
C ALA A 34 10.08 2.99 27.64
N ALA A 35 9.63 2.80 26.40
CA ALA A 35 8.28 3.18 25.97
C ALA A 35 7.20 2.42 26.77
N PRO A 36 6.08 3.07 27.12
CA PRO A 36 4.98 2.46 27.84
C PRO A 36 4.50 1.17 27.16
N THR A 37 4.02 0.21 27.96
CA THR A 37 3.46 -1.04 27.42
C THR A 37 2.20 -0.83 26.59
N GLY A 38 1.53 0.31 26.76
CA GLY A 38 0.36 0.72 25.97
C GLY A 38 0.69 1.44 24.66
N PHE A 39 1.97 1.64 24.33
CA PHE A 39 2.35 2.25 23.06
C PHE A 39 1.88 1.39 21.88
N ASP A 40 1.08 1.98 21.00
CA ASP A 40 0.59 1.31 19.81
C ASP A 40 1.67 1.26 18.72
N ALA A 41 2.50 0.22 18.74
CA ALA A 41 3.52 -0.02 17.73
C ALA A 41 2.93 -0.39 16.34
N CYS A 42 1.62 -0.67 16.27
CA CYS A 42 0.87 -0.83 15.02
C CYS A 42 0.23 0.49 14.56
N GLY A 43 0.33 1.56 15.33
CA GLY A 43 -0.29 2.83 15.03
C GLY A 43 0.32 3.54 13.83
N ILE A 44 -0.41 4.53 13.31
CA ILE A 44 0.10 5.46 12.29
C ILE A 44 0.22 6.84 12.94
N HIS A 45 1.43 7.38 12.97
CA HIS A 45 1.70 8.73 13.43
C HIS A 45 1.51 9.74 12.28
N PRO A 46 0.83 10.88 12.50
CA PRO A 46 0.62 11.88 11.45
C PRO A 46 1.90 12.43 10.82
N ARG A 47 2.99 12.54 11.62
CA ARG A 47 4.28 13.07 11.16
C ARG A 47 5.24 12.00 10.65
N TYR A 48 5.33 10.87 11.34
CA TYR A 48 6.36 9.87 11.11
C TYR A 48 5.86 8.66 10.32
N GLY A 49 4.55 8.58 10.10
CA GLY A 49 3.91 7.46 9.43
C GLY A 49 3.83 6.22 10.33
N SER A 50 4.08 5.03 9.77
CA SER A 50 4.20 3.81 10.57
C SER A 50 5.55 3.74 11.28
N VAL A 51 5.69 2.79 12.20
CA VAL A 51 6.96 2.55 12.91
C VAL A 51 8.11 2.29 11.94
N LEU A 52 7.84 1.54 10.85
CA LEU A 52 8.80 1.26 9.80
C LEU A 52 9.24 2.54 9.09
N THR A 53 8.30 3.42 8.74
CA THR A 53 8.64 4.66 8.03
C THR A 53 9.42 5.62 8.90
N ALA A 54 9.05 5.73 10.19
CA ALA A 54 9.79 6.51 11.18
C ALA A 54 11.24 6.02 11.27
N PHE A 55 11.43 4.71 11.35
CA PHE A 55 12.73 4.06 11.42
C PHE A 55 13.55 4.21 10.13
N LEU A 56 12.95 3.97 8.95
CA LEU A 56 13.64 4.11 7.67
C LEU A 56 14.06 5.55 7.41
N GLN A 57 13.22 6.52 7.76
CA GLN A 57 13.57 7.94 7.67
C GLN A 57 14.82 8.25 8.49
N ALA A 58 14.92 7.72 9.72
CA ALA A 58 16.09 7.86 10.58
C ALA A 58 17.36 7.30 9.94
N LEU A 59 17.24 6.07 9.45
CA LEU A 59 18.35 5.30 8.90
C LEU A 59 18.89 5.95 7.63
N LEU A 60 17.99 6.36 6.73
CA LEU A 60 18.33 6.90 5.41
C LEU A 60 18.77 8.37 5.46
N ASN A 61 18.16 9.20 6.31
CA ASN A 61 18.56 10.61 6.44
C ASN A 61 19.81 10.79 7.30
N LEU A 62 20.37 9.70 7.86
CA LEU A 62 21.43 9.74 8.86
C LEU A 62 21.07 10.73 9.99
N GLU A 63 19.88 10.60 10.57
CA GLU A 63 19.44 11.46 11.66
C GLU A 63 19.74 10.81 13.03
N GLY A 64 19.88 11.66 14.06
CA GLY A 64 20.01 11.23 15.44
C GLY A 64 21.24 10.35 15.71
N ARG A 65 21.01 9.18 16.30
CA ARG A 65 22.07 8.27 16.75
C ARG A 65 22.75 7.52 15.61
N PHE A 66 22.06 7.34 14.47
CA PHE A 66 22.66 6.69 13.30
C PHE A 66 23.81 7.51 12.71
N LEU A 67 23.74 8.85 12.82
CA LEU A 67 24.82 9.75 12.44
C LEU A 67 26.03 9.69 13.39
N GLN A 68 25.75 9.66 14.69
CA GLN A 68 26.79 9.78 15.73
C GLN A 68 27.67 8.53 15.82
N GLU A 69 27.12 7.36 15.50
CA GLU A 69 27.77 6.06 15.69
C GLU A 69 27.72 5.22 14.40
N ALA A 70 28.19 5.78 13.28
CA ALA A 70 28.11 5.15 11.95
C ALA A 70 28.65 3.70 11.93
N HIS A 71 29.73 3.40 12.66
CA HIS A 71 30.33 2.07 12.76
C HIS A 71 29.44 1.01 13.46
N ASN A 72 28.44 1.45 14.25
CA ASN A 72 27.48 0.57 14.93
C ASN A 72 26.08 0.60 14.31
N ARG A 73 25.93 1.25 13.14
CA ARG A 73 24.64 1.50 12.50
C ARG A 73 23.84 0.22 12.28
N GLY A 74 24.43 -0.80 11.65
CA GLY A 74 23.76 -2.08 11.38
C GLY A 74 23.28 -2.79 12.65
N ARG A 75 24.13 -2.82 13.69
CA ARG A 75 23.78 -3.42 14.99
C ARG A 75 22.61 -2.69 15.67
N ARG A 76 22.64 -1.35 15.70
CA ARG A 76 21.55 -0.55 16.28
C ARG A 76 20.25 -0.72 15.52
N ALA A 77 20.33 -0.73 14.19
CA ALA A 77 19.19 -0.94 13.32
C ALA A 77 18.52 -2.30 13.63
N LYS A 78 19.33 -3.36 13.74
CA LYS A 78 18.88 -4.69 14.14
C LYS A 78 18.24 -4.72 15.53
N ASP A 79 18.91 -4.16 16.53
CA ASP A 79 18.40 -4.11 17.92
C ASP A 79 17.07 -3.36 18.02
N LEU A 80 16.92 -2.27 17.24
CA LEU A 80 15.70 -1.49 17.18
C LEU A 80 14.56 -2.29 16.54
N ILE A 81 14.81 -2.94 15.40
CA ILE A 81 13.81 -3.80 14.73
C ILE A 81 13.34 -4.91 15.65
N GLU A 82 14.25 -5.60 16.33
CA GLU A 82 13.87 -6.68 17.23
C GLU A 82 12.99 -6.18 18.37
N GLU A 83 13.31 -5.02 18.94
CA GLU A 83 12.50 -4.42 19.98
C GLU A 83 11.11 -4.02 19.48
N LEU A 84 11.04 -3.39 18.31
CA LEU A 84 9.79 -3.03 17.67
C LEU A 84 8.95 -4.27 17.35
N GLY A 85 9.59 -5.33 16.83
CA GLY A 85 8.96 -6.62 16.58
C GLY A 85 8.39 -7.27 17.84
N ARG A 86 9.13 -7.27 18.96
CA ARG A 86 8.63 -7.74 20.27
C ARG A 86 7.41 -6.96 20.75
N ARG A 87 7.34 -5.68 20.40
CA ARG A 87 6.20 -4.79 20.72
C ARG A 87 5.04 -4.93 19.74
N GLY A 88 5.12 -5.87 18.79
CA GLY A 88 4.08 -6.13 17.81
C GLY A 88 4.06 -5.12 16.66
N ALA A 89 5.13 -4.35 16.45
CA ALA A 89 5.22 -3.48 15.28
C ALA A 89 5.01 -4.29 14.01
N ARG A 90 4.16 -3.78 13.14
CA ARG A 90 3.79 -4.42 11.88
C ARG A 90 4.53 -3.77 10.71
N PRO A 91 5.62 -4.38 10.20
CA PRO A 91 6.32 -3.84 9.04
C PRO A 91 5.50 -3.96 7.76
N ASP A 92 4.49 -4.82 7.75
CA ASP A 92 3.51 -4.94 6.67
C ASP A 92 2.40 -3.88 6.74
N LEU A 93 2.35 -3.09 7.80
CA LEU A 93 1.45 -1.95 7.89
C LEU A 93 1.99 -0.82 7.01
N VAL A 94 1.78 -0.96 5.71
CA VAL A 94 2.02 0.09 4.75
C VAL A 94 0.96 1.16 4.94
N ILE A 95 1.39 2.41 4.98
CA ILE A 95 0.47 3.53 4.86
C ILE A 95 -0.08 3.43 3.44
N GLN A 96 -1.25 2.81 3.29
CA GLN A 96 -1.97 2.59 2.02
C GLN A 96 -2.03 3.85 1.18
N SER A 97 -2.04 4.96 1.91
CA SER A 97 -2.13 6.28 1.42
C SER A 97 -0.85 7.10 1.59
N ALA A 98 0.37 6.55 1.68
CA ALA A 98 1.60 7.32 1.47
C ALA A 98 2.58 6.58 0.56
N SER A 99 2.67 6.99 -0.72
CA SER A 99 3.96 7.03 -1.41
C SER A 99 4.84 8.07 -0.74
N PHE A 100 5.33 7.64 0.42
CA PHE A 100 6.72 7.63 0.73
C PHE A 100 7.73 7.92 -0.36
N GLU A 101 8.35 9.09 -0.41
CA GLU A 101 9.60 9.21 -1.15
C GLU A 101 10.64 9.77 -0.18
N VAL A 102 11.41 8.88 0.45
CA VAL A 102 12.60 9.34 1.18
C VAL A 102 13.68 9.53 0.13
N LYS A 103 13.95 10.81 -0.18
CA LYS A 103 15.12 11.22 -0.94
C LYS A 103 16.21 11.53 0.06
N SER A 104 17.15 10.61 0.25
CA SER A 104 18.37 10.97 0.96
C SER A 104 19.37 11.50 -0.06
N LEU A 105 19.87 12.71 0.18
CA LEU A 105 21.04 13.26 -0.50
C LEU A 105 22.25 12.89 0.35
N TYR A 106 23.06 11.97 -0.14
CA TYR A 106 24.36 11.71 0.48
C TYR A 106 25.21 12.96 0.28
N ARG A 107 25.43 13.71 1.36
CA ARG A 107 26.44 14.76 1.41
C ARG A 107 27.63 14.20 2.15
N ASP A 108 28.61 13.66 1.43
CA ASP A 108 29.93 13.57 2.04
C ASP A 108 30.53 14.97 2.11
N TRP A 109 30.51 15.56 3.30
CA TRP A 109 31.07 16.88 3.57
C TRP A 109 32.58 16.81 3.84
N ARG A 110 33.18 15.61 3.82
CA ARG A 110 34.55 15.45 4.32
C ARG A 110 35.62 15.79 3.30
N ILE A 111 35.33 15.79 1.99
CA ILE A 111 36.41 15.91 0.99
C ILE A 111 35.96 16.76 -0.21
N THR A 112 36.61 17.92 -0.39
CA THR A 112 36.83 18.67 -1.66
C THR A 112 35.78 19.59 -2.30
N GLY A 113 34.53 19.67 -1.85
CA GLY A 113 33.66 20.80 -2.23
C GLY A 113 33.06 20.78 -3.64
N ASP A 114 33.31 19.73 -4.44
CA ASP A 114 32.45 19.33 -5.54
C ASP A 114 31.62 18.12 -5.11
N VAL A 115 30.29 18.26 -5.23
CA VAL A 115 29.30 17.35 -4.61
C VAL A 115 28.66 16.50 -5.69
N THR A 116 28.95 15.21 -5.72
CA THR A 116 28.14 14.22 -6.42
C THR A 116 26.99 13.81 -5.50
N ALA A 117 25.79 14.30 -5.82
CA ALA A 117 24.61 14.03 -5.04
C ALA A 117 24.12 12.60 -5.34
N MET A 118 24.34 11.61 -4.47
CA MET A 118 23.61 10.34 -4.64
C MET A 118 22.20 10.50 -4.09
N GLN A 119 21.18 10.18 -4.90
CA GLN A 119 19.77 10.17 -4.47
C GLN A 119 19.30 8.73 -4.30
N VAL A 120 19.18 8.29 -3.04
CA VAL A 120 18.45 7.05 -2.74
C VAL A 120 16.98 7.41 -2.64
N VAL A 121 16.18 6.82 -3.52
CA VAL A 121 14.73 6.94 -3.54
C VAL A 121 14.13 5.65 -2.99
N THR A 122 13.74 5.69 -1.72
CA THR A 122 12.93 4.62 -1.14
C THR A 122 11.46 4.98 -1.31
N GLN A 123 10.78 4.25 -2.18
CA GLN A 123 9.36 4.35 -2.44
C GLN A 123 8.63 3.14 -1.88
N MET A 124 7.81 3.33 -0.84
CA MET A 124 6.80 2.32 -0.51
C MET A 124 5.52 2.62 -1.28
N ARG A 125 5.06 1.65 -2.08
CA ARG A 125 3.80 1.75 -2.81
C ARG A 125 3.16 0.37 -2.85
N ASN A 126 1.89 0.26 -2.44
CA ASN A 126 1.09 -0.95 -2.59
C ASN A 126 1.78 -2.24 -2.06
N ASP A 127 2.28 -2.21 -0.83
CA ASP A 127 3.04 -3.33 -0.20
C ASP A 127 4.40 -3.65 -0.82
N LEU A 128 4.83 -2.90 -1.84
CA LEU A 128 6.17 -2.96 -2.41
C LEU A 128 7.06 -1.89 -1.77
N LEU A 129 8.20 -2.30 -1.22
CA LEU A 129 9.30 -1.39 -0.87
C LEU A 129 10.25 -1.36 -2.07
N ARG A 130 10.18 -0.30 -2.87
CA ARG A 130 11.08 -0.05 -3.98
C ARG A 130 12.23 0.84 -3.50
N CYS A 131 13.46 0.34 -3.54
CA CYS A 131 14.65 1.17 -3.33
C CYS A 131 15.34 1.36 -4.68
N ARG A 132 15.39 2.60 -5.17
CA ARG A 132 16.14 2.96 -6.36
C ARG A 132 17.33 3.81 -5.97
N TYR A 133 18.50 3.44 -6.47
CA TYR A 133 19.68 4.28 -6.44
C TYR A 133 19.73 5.03 -7.77
N GLU A 134 19.53 6.34 -7.75
CA GLU A 134 19.66 7.18 -8.94
C GLU A 134 21.09 7.73 -8.99
N ASP A 135 21.80 7.34 -10.06
CA ASP A 135 23.18 7.72 -10.30
C ASP A 135 23.23 9.15 -10.87
N LEU A 136 23.63 10.13 -10.05
CA LEU A 136 23.82 11.52 -10.50
C LEU A 136 25.31 11.77 -10.76
N THR A 137 25.83 11.16 -11.85
CA THR A 137 27.17 11.39 -12.46
C THR A 137 28.42 11.00 -11.62
N ASP A 138 29.47 10.55 -12.33
CA ASP A 138 30.86 10.23 -11.91
C ASP A 138 31.08 9.90 -10.42
N ARG A 139 30.81 8.65 -10.04
CA ARG A 139 31.08 8.11 -8.70
C ARG A 139 32.58 8.05 -8.44
N SER A 140 33.01 8.55 -7.27
CA SER A 140 34.29 8.12 -6.70
C SER A 140 34.16 6.67 -6.20
N GLU A 141 35.25 5.90 -6.19
CA GLU A 141 35.22 4.50 -5.71
C GLU A 141 34.75 4.41 -4.24
N ASP A 142 35.03 5.44 -3.43
CA ASP A 142 34.64 5.52 -2.01
C ASP A 142 33.11 5.65 -1.82
N ASP A 143 32.41 6.36 -2.74
CA ASP A 143 30.94 6.52 -2.67
C ASP A 143 30.19 5.22 -3.02
N ALA A 144 30.79 4.35 -3.83
CA ALA A 144 30.21 3.07 -4.18
C ALA A 144 30.18 2.10 -2.99
N GLU A 145 31.28 2.05 -2.21
CA GLU A 145 31.39 1.16 -1.04
C GLU A 145 30.37 1.51 0.06
N SER A 146 30.13 2.80 0.31
CA SER A 146 29.11 3.23 1.30
C SER A 146 27.69 2.86 0.87
N ALA A 147 27.36 2.98 -0.42
CA ALA A 147 26.02 2.66 -0.93
C ALA A 147 25.72 1.15 -0.81
N ASP A 148 26.69 0.31 -1.11
CA ASP A 148 26.56 -1.15 -0.99
C ASP A 148 26.41 -1.58 0.48
N ALA A 149 27.12 -0.93 1.40
CA ALA A 149 26.94 -1.17 2.83
C ALA A 149 25.53 -0.80 3.32
N ASP A 150 24.96 0.30 2.83
CA ASP A 150 23.58 0.71 3.14
C ASP A 150 22.55 -0.23 2.52
N ALA A 151 22.75 -0.66 1.27
CA ALA A 151 21.92 -1.67 0.62
C ALA A 151 21.94 -3.00 1.40
N GLY A 152 23.11 -3.41 1.89
CA GLY A 152 23.27 -4.61 2.72
C GLY A 152 22.51 -4.51 4.04
N ILE A 153 22.61 -3.37 4.73
CA ILE A 153 21.84 -3.12 5.96
C ILE A 153 20.34 -3.16 5.66
N LEU A 154 19.86 -2.44 4.64
CA LEU A 154 18.43 -2.44 4.29
C LEU A 154 17.93 -3.85 3.97
N THR A 155 18.72 -4.65 3.23
CA THR A 155 18.40 -6.04 2.91
C THR A 155 18.25 -6.89 4.17
N GLU A 156 19.23 -6.87 5.09
CA GLU A 156 19.17 -7.61 6.36
C GLU A 156 17.96 -7.18 7.19
N LEU A 157 17.66 -5.88 7.23
CA LEU A 157 16.51 -5.35 7.95
C LEU A 157 15.19 -5.85 7.36
N ILE A 158 15.06 -5.85 6.03
CA ILE A 158 13.86 -6.35 5.34
C ILE A 158 13.67 -7.84 5.57
N GLU A 159 14.74 -8.64 5.48
CA GLU A 159 14.70 -10.08 5.78
C GLU A 159 14.26 -10.32 7.23
N ARG A 160 14.86 -9.61 8.18
CA ARG A 160 14.48 -9.72 9.60
C ARG A 160 13.03 -9.32 9.85
N TYR A 161 12.53 -8.31 9.12
CA TYR A 161 11.12 -7.94 9.17
C TYR A 161 10.21 -9.02 8.61
N ALA A 162 10.58 -9.67 7.51
CA ALA A 162 9.83 -10.79 6.95
C ALA A 162 9.73 -11.94 7.97
N GLU A 163 10.83 -12.27 8.66
CA GLU A 163 10.84 -13.30 9.71
C GLU A 163 9.90 -12.96 10.87
N LEU A 164 9.94 -11.72 11.37
CA LEU A 164 9.06 -11.27 12.45
C LEU A 164 7.58 -11.29 12.03
N ALA A 165 7.28 -10.94 10.79
CA ALA A 165 5.92 -10.97 10.26
C ALA A 165 5.37 -12.41 10.16
N VAL A 166 6.22 -13.37 9.78
CA VAL A 166 5.88 -14.82 9.76
C VAL A 166 5.66 -15.34 11.18
N GLN A 167 6.51 -14.98 12.15
CA GLN A 167 6.36 -15.39 13.56
C GLN A 167 5.04 -14.93 14.17
N ASN A 168 4.55 -13.76 13.76
CA ASN A 168 3.26 -13.23 14.20
C ASN A 168 2.05 -13.89 13.47
N GLY A 169 2.30 -14.88 12.61
CA GLY A 169 1.27 -15.75 12.01
C GLY A 169 0.34 -15.05 11.02
N ARG A 170 0.76 -13.92 10.44
CA ARG A 170 -0.17 -13.01 9.72
C ARG A 170 0.33 -12.48 8.38
N SER A 171 1.50 -12.90 7.91
CA SER A 171 2.03 -12.38 6.64
C SER A 171 2.63 -13.49 5.78
N MET A 172 2.31 -13.42 4.49
CA MET A 172 2.96 -14.25 3.47
C MET A 172 4.47 -13.95 3.46
N PRO A 173 5.32 -14.97 3.21
CA PRO A 173 6.74 -14.74 3.03
C PRO A 173 6.94 -13.76 1.87
N ARG A 174 7.71 -12.69 2.13
CA ARG A 174 8.07 -11.70 1.11
C ARG A 174 9.45 -12.02 0.57
N SER A 175 9.64 -11.77 -0.71
CA SER A 175 10.94 -11.91 -1.38
C SER A 175 11.34 -10.58 -1.98
N LEU A 176 12.62 -10.22 -1.86
CA LEU A 176 13.19 -9.09 -2.56
C LEU A 176 13.47 -9.49 -4.00
N ILE A 177 12.88 -8.75 -4.93
CA ILE A 177 13.02 -8.98 -6.36
C ILE A 177 13.67 -7.72 -6.95
N PRO A 178 14.83 -7.82 -7.62
CA PRO A 178 15.44 -6.67 -8.28
C PRO A 178 14.52 -6.06 -9.33
N ASP A 179 14.46 -4.72 -9.41
CA ASP A 179 13.64 -3.99 -10.38
C ASP A 179 13.87 -4.47 -11.82
N ALA A 180 15.12 -4.75 -12.20
CA ALA A 180 15.45 -5.24 -13.55
C ALA A 180 14.77 -6.58 -13.90
N VAL A 181 14.48 -7.42 -12.91
CA VAL A 181 13.74 -8.67 -13.09
C VAL A 181 12.26 -8.36 -13.32
N VAL A 182 11.68 -7.49 -12.50
CA VAL A 182 10.27 -7.05 -12.65
C VAL A 182 10.07 -6.34 -13.99
N ASP A 183 10.97 -5.45 -14.38
CA ASP A 183 10.97 -4.75 -15.68
C ASP A 183 11.07 -5.75 -16.85
N THR A 184 11.79 -6.85 -16.67
CA THR A 184 11.85 -7.92 -17.68
C THR A 184 10.51 -8.63 -17.80
N TRP A 185 9.85 -8.96 -16.68
CA TRP A 185 8.52 -9.55 -16.70
C TRP A 185 7.45 -8.60 -17.23
N GLU A 186 7.55 -7.30 -16.94
CA GLU A 186 6.69 -6.28 -17.55
C GLU A 186 6.86 -6.22 -19.06
N ARG A 187 8.10 -6.30 -19.56
CA ARG A 187 8.36 -6.36 -21.00
C ARG A 187 7.76 -7.62 -21.62
N CYS A 188 7.87 -8.78 -20.95
CA CYS A 188 7.20 -10.00 -21.39
C CYS A 188 5.67 -9.83 -21.42
N LEU A 189 5.06 -9.22 -20.41
CA LEU A 189 3.62 -8.96 -20.40
C LEU A 189 3.19 -8.04 -21.56
N LYS A 190 4.01 -7.03 -21.88
CA LYS A 190 3.77 -6.06 -22.96
C LYS A 190 4.08 -6.62 -24.35
N ASP A 191 4.80 -7.75 -24.44
CA ASP A 191 5.12 -8.40 -25.71
C ASP A 191 3.89 -9.12 -26.28
N ARG A 192 3.16 -8.39 -27.12
CA ARG A 192 2.00 -8.94 -27.85
C ARG A 192 2.41 -9.79 -29.06
N ALA A 193 3.67 -9.69 -29.52
CA ALA A 193 4.11 -10.40 -30.70
C ALA A 193 4.40 -11.89 -30.41
N SER A 194 4.86 -12.20 -29.19
CA SER A 194 5.06 -13.57 -28.72
C SER A 194 3.84 -14.17 -27.99
N ALA A 195 2.81 -13.37 -27.72
CA ALA A 195 1.59 -13.85 -27.08
C ALA A 195 0.87 -14.89 -27.97
N ASP A 196 0.50 -16.02 -27.37
CA ASP A 196 -0.05 -17.19 -28.07
C ASP A 196 -1.39 -17.66 -27.49
N VAL A 197 -1.96 -16.92 -26.52
CA VAL A 197 -3.29 -17.17 -25.94
C VAL A 197 -4.02 -15.85 -25.75
N ASP A 198 -5.30 -15.83 -26.12
CA ASP A 198 -6.23 -14.72 -25.88
C ASP A 198 -7.19 -15.05 -24.74
N LEU A 199 -7.28 -14.16 -23.75
CA LEU A 199 -8.38 -14.12 -22.80
C LEU A 199 -9.49 -13.24 -23.37
N VAL A 200 -10.63 -13.82 -23.68
CA VAL A 200 -11.74 -13.15 -24.37
C VAL A 200 -12.83 -12.79 -23.37
N SER A 201 -12.93 -11.51 -23.05
CA SER A 201 -13.94 -10.92 -22.17
C SER A 201 -15.13 -10.37 -22.97
N PRO A 202 -16.28 -10.06 -22.32
CA PRO A 202 -17.44 -9.49 -23.01
C PRO A 202 -17.18 -8.12 -23.68
N ASP A 203 -16.24 -7.36 -23.15
CA ASP A 203 -15.91 -5.98 -23.54
C ASP A 203 -14.53 -5.84 -24.21
N GLY A 204 -13.78 -6.93 -24.40
CA GLY A 204 -12.44 -6.86 -24.97
C GLY A 204 -11.65 -8.16 -24.94
N ARG A 205 -10.36 -8.05 -25.27
CA ARG A 205 -9.41 -9.17 -25.30
C ARG A 205 -8.10 -8.77 -24.62
N ALA A 206 -7.52 -9.71 -23.87
CA ALA A 206 -6.19 -9.58 -23.29
C ALA A 206 -5.29 -10.72 -23.80
N CYS A 207 -4.21 -10.38 -24.50
CA CYS A 207 -3.25 -11.35 -25.03
C CYS A 207 -2.23 -11.73 -23.95
N CYS A 208 -1.81 -13.00 -23.92
CA CYS A 208 -0.84 -13.51 -22.95
C CYS A 208 -0.11 -14.76 -23.45
N HIS A 209 0.83 -15.24 -22.64
CA HIS A 209 1.66 -16.41 -22.94
C HIS A 209 1.14 -17.66 -22.22
N SER A 210 0.87 -18.72 -22.99
CA SER A 210 0.44 -20.03 -22.53
C SER A 210 1.38 -20.60 -21.47
N LEU A 211 2.69 -20.41 -21.63
CA LEU A 211 3.71 -20.88 -20.69
C LEU A 211 3.49 -20.32 -19.28
N ILE A 212 3.21 -19.01 -19.16
CA ILE A 212 3.02 -18.35 -17.86
C ILE A 212 1.71 -18.83 -17.23
N LEU A 213 0.62 -18.85 -18.00
CA LEU A 213 -0.68 -19.31 -17.52
C LEU A 213 -0.66 -20.78 -17.07
N ALA A 214 -0.06 -21.68 -17.87
CA ALA A 214 0.01 -23.10 -17.56
C ALA A 214 0.92 -23.39 -16.35
N ARG A 215 1.94 -22.56 -16.09
CA ARG A 215 2.77 -22.70 -14.89
C ARG A 215 2.09 -22.19 -13.63
N ALA A 216 1.26 -21.16 -13.77
CA ALA A 216 0.51 -20.59 -12.66
C ALA A 216 -0.75 -21.37 -12.28
N SER A 217 -1.35 -22.08 -13.25
CA SER A 217 -2.65 -22.70 -13.09
C SER A 217 -2.67 -24.11 -13.68
N PRO A 218 -2.88 -25.17 -12.86
CA PRO A 218 -3.05 -26.52 -13.36
C PRO A 218 -4.32 -26.68 -14.21
N VAL A 219 -5.38 -25.91 -13.89
CA VAL A 219 -6.64 -25.90 -14.65
C VAL A 219 -6.40 -25.37 -16.06
N VAL A 220 -5.74 -24.22 -16.19
CA VAL A 220 -5.44 -23.62 -17.49
C VAL A 220 -4.40 -24.44 -18.24
N ALA A 221 -3.43 -25.06 -17.55
CA ALA A 221 -2.50 -26.00 -18.17
C ALA A 221 -3.24 -27.17 -18.83
N ALA A 222 -4.19 -27.80 -18.12
CA ALA A 222 -5.00 -28.88 -18.67
C ALA A 222 -5.88 -28.39 -19.83
N MET A 223 -6.51 -27.22 -19.68
CA MET A 223 -7.34 -26.59 -20.70
C MET A 223 -6.57 -26.38 -22.01
N LEU A 224 -5.36 -25.82 -21.93
CA LEU A 224 -4.50 -25.50 -23.08
C LEU A 224 -3.75 -26.70 -23.68
N ALA A 225 -3.51 -27.76 -22.90
CA ALA A 225 -2.85 -28.98 -23.36
C ALA A 225 -3.84 -30.02 -23.93
N SER A 226 -5.12 -29.91 -23.59
CA SER A 226 -6.16 -30.83 -24.06
C SER A 226 -6.55 -30.59 -25.52
N GLY A 227 -7.22 -31.58 -26.12
CA GLY A 227 -7.89 -31.41 -27.41
C GLY A 227 -9.20 -30.60 -27.33
N MET A 228 -9.47 -29.90 -26.23
CA MET A 228 -10.67 -29.07 -26.08
C MET A 228 -10.60 -27.81 -26.97
N ARG A 229 -11.72 -27.11 -27.08
CA ARG A 229 -11.85 -25.91 -27.92
C ARG A 229 -10.77 -24.88 -27.57
N GLU A 230 -10.54 -24.64 -26.30
CA GLU A 230 -9.60 -23.65 -25.78
C GLU A 230 -8.14 -23.99 -26.15
N GLY A 231 -7.76 -25.27 -26.10
CA GLY A 231 -6.43 -25.72 -26.54
C GLY A 231 -6.23 -25.59 -28.05
N GLN A 232 -7.29 -25.79 -28.84
CA GLN A 232 -7.25 -25.65 -30.30
C GLN A 232 -7.30 -24.20 -30.78
N SER A 233 -8.21 -23.39 -30.23
CA SER A 233 -8.38 -21.99 -30.62
C SER A 233 -7.38 -21.06 -29.97
N ARG A 234 -6.76 -21.48 -28.85
CA ARG A 234 -5.97 -20.61 -27.97
C ARG A 234 -6.76 -19.41 -27.45
N GLU A 235 -8.08 -19.56 -27.34
CA GLU A 235 -8.96 -18.54 -26.77
C GLU A 235 -9.65 -19.09 -25.52
N VAL A 236 -9.54 -18.36 -24.40
CA VAL A 236 -10.21 -18.70 -23.14
C VAL A 236 -11.28 -17.65 -22.86
N MET A 237 -12.55 -18.07 -22.83
CA MET A 237 -13.69 -17.18 -22.64
C MET A 237 -13.84 -16.82 -21.15
N LEU A 238 -13.95 -15.53 -20.86
CA LEU A 238 -14.14 -14.97 -19.51
C LEU A 238 -15.55 -14.38 -19.34
N GLN A 239 -16.03 -14.35 -18.11
CA GLN A 239 -17.26 -13.64 -17.73
C GLN A 239 -16.96 -12.22 -17.26
N GLU A 240 -15.74 -12.01 -16.76
CA GLU A 240 -15.22 -10.77 -16.24
C GLU A 240 -14.83 -9.81 -17.37
N PRO A 241 -14.89 -8.49 -17.11
CA PRO A 241 -14.43 -7.49 -18.07
C PRO A 241 -12.93 -7.58 -18.30
N VAL A 242 -12.45 -7.08 -19.45
CA VAL A 242 -11.05 -7.17 -19.88
C VAL A 242 -10.09 -6.55 -18.87
N ARG A 243 -10.50 -5.47 -18.18
CA ARG A 243 -9.69 -4.84 -17.11
C ARG A 243 -9.35 -5.79 -15.96
N VAL A 244 -10.24 -6.72 -15.63
CA VAL A 244 -10.01 -7.74 -14.59
C VAL A 244 -8.99 -8.77 -15.09
N ALA A 245 -9.09 -9.15 -16.36
CA ALA A 245 -8.11 -10.04 -16.99
C ALA A 245 -6.72 -9.38 -17.06
N GLU A 246 -6.64 -8.11 -17.42
CA GLU A 246 -5.39 -7.33 -17.44
C GLU A 246 -4.78 -7.18 -16.05
N LEU A 247 -5.60 -6.89 -15.02
CA LEU A 247 -5.16 -6.84 -13.62
C LEU A 247 -4.63 -8.20 -13.16
N PHE A 248 -5.37 -9.28 -13.45
CA PHE A 248 -4.96 -10.65 -13.14
C PHE A 248 -3.61 -10.98 -13.80
N LEU A 249 -3.45 -10.69 -15.10
CA LEU A 249 -2.21 -10.92 -15.83
C LEU A 249 -1.06 -10.05 -15.30
N SER A 250 -1.30 -8.79 -14.97
CA SER A 250 -0.29 -7.91 -14.36
C SER A 250 0.27 -8.52 -13.08
N LEU A 251 -0.61 -8.93 -12.17
CA LEU A 251 -0.21 -9.56 -10.92
C LEU A 251 0.45 -10.92 -11.15
N LEU A 252 -0.02 -11.69 -12.12
CA LEU A 252 0.55 -13.00 -12.42
C LEU A 252 1.98 -12.91 -12.98
N TYR A 253 2.25 -11.94 -13.84
CA TYR A 253 3.57 -11.75 -14.45
C TYR A 253 4.54 -11.08 -13.49
N THR A 254 4.09 -10.05 -12.77
CA THR A 254 4.98 -9.11 -12.09
C THR A 254 4.85 -9.13 -10.57
N GLY A 255 3.80 -9.75 -10.03
CA GLY A 255 3.40 -9.59 -8.63
C GLY A 255 2.93 -8.18 -8.28
N CYS A 256 2.86 -7.27 -9.26
CA CYS A 256 2.57 -5.87 -9.06
C CYS A 256 1.20 -5.49 -9.63
N LEU A 257 0.51 -4.59 -8.93
CA LEU A 257 -0.67 -3.94 -9.48
C LEU A 257 -0.26 -3.13 -10.71
N PRO A 258 -1.06 -3.16 -11.79
CA PRO A 258 -0.83 -2.28 -12.91
C PRO A 258 -0.81 -0.87 -12.36
N GLN A 259 0.25 -0.13 -12.68
CA GLN A 259 0.24 1.28 -12.37
C GLN A 259 -0.95 1.86 -13.12
N GLU A 260 -1.81 2.61 -12.42
CA GLU A 260 -2.76 3.48 -13.13
C GLU A 260 -1.91 4.19 -14.18
N PRO A 261 -2.26 4.07 -15.48
CA PRO A 261 -1.47 4.67 -16.53
C PRO A 261 -1.20 6.09 -16.07
N GLU A 262 0.05 6.54 -16.18
CA GLU A 262 0.37 7.93 -15.98
C GLU A 262 -0.41 8.69 -17.06
N ARG A 263 -1.71 8.89 -16.85
CA ARG A 263 -2.49 9.92 -17.50
C ARG A 263 -1.60 11.12 -17.33
N SER A 264 -1.26 11.70 -18.48
CA SER A 264 -0.49 12.94 -18.59
C SER A 264 -0.74 13.75 -17.33
N ALA A 265 0.33 14.25 -16.70
CA ALA A 265 0.26 15.04 -15.47
C ALA A 265 -0.46 16.39 -15.68
N GLU A 266 -1.53 16.40 -16.46
CA GLU A 266 -2.59 17.37 -16.50
C GLU A 266 -3.00 17.61 -15.06
N ILE A 267 -2.61 18.80 -14.63
CA ILE A 267 -2.97 19.37 -13.36
C ILE A 267 -4.49 19.29 -13.28
N PRO A 268 -5.07 18.54 -12.31
CA PRO A 268 -6.51 18.41 -12.23
C PRO A 268 -7.13 19.79 -12.02
N THR A 269 -8.16 20.11 -12.80
CA THR A 269 -8.97 21.30 -12.58
C THR A 269 -9.85 21.06 -11.37
N LEU A 270 -9.45 21.57 -10.21
CA LEU A 270 -10.20 21.46 -8.96
C LEU A 270 -11.34 22.47 -8.93
N PHE A 271 -12.48 22.07 -8.38
CA PHE A 271 -13.67 22.91 -8.18
C PHE A 271 -14.22 22.72 -6.76
N LEU A 272 -15.05 23.65 -6.31
CA LEU A 272 -15.63 23.63 -4.97
C LEU A 272 -16.48 22.35 -4.78
N GLY A 273 -16.27 21.63 -3.67
CA GLY A 273 -16.91 20.35 -3.40
C GLY A 273 -16.28 19.16 -4.12
N ALA A 274 -15.26 19.36 -4.96
CA ALA A 274 -14.54 18.25 -5.58
C ALA A 274 -13.89 17.38 -4.50
N ARG A 275 -14.08 16.06 -4.60
CA ARG A 275 -13.30 15.09 -3.83
C ARG A 275 -11.95 14.91 -4.51
N VAL A 276 -10.88 14.91 -3.72
CA VAL A 276 -9.51 14.77 -4.19
C VAL A 276 -8.81 13.66 -3.41
N VAL A 277 -7.89 12.98 -4.08
CA VAL A 277 -6.96 12.03 -3.46
C VAL A 277 -5.54 12.55 -3.67
N VAL A 278 -4.71 12.51 -2.65
CA VAL A 278 -3.28 12.81 -2.78
C VAL A 278 -2.62 11.71 -3.64
N ARG A 279 -1.97 12.07 -4.74
CA ARG A 279 -1.27 11.13 -5.66
C ARG A 279 0.14 10.79 -5.18
N SER A 280 0.85 11.77 -4.61
CA SER A 280 2.19 11.61 -4.06
C SER A 280 2.34 12.45 -2.80
N ALA A 281 3.07 11.97 -1.79
CA ALA A 281 3.10 12.64 -0.50
C ALA A 281 3.69 14.05 -0.61
N PHE A 282 3.14 15.01 0.14
CA PHE A 282 3.67 16.38 0.20
C PHE A 282 3.24 17.12 1.46
N THR A 283 3.99 18.16 1.83
CA THR A 283 3.65 19.01 2.98
C THR A 283 2.66 20.09 2.57
N SER A 284 1.57 20.25 3.33
CA SER A 284 0.58 21.30 3.09
C SER A 284 1.17 22.71 3.24
N ASN A 285 0.49 23.70 2.65
CA ASN A 285 0.91 25.10 2.63
C ASN A 285 0.26 25.95 3.74
N SER A 286 -0.37 25.31 4.74
CA SER A 286 -0.94 25.98 5.91
C SER A 286 0.13 26.49 6.86
N ALA A 287 -0.20 27.49 7.68
CA ALA A 287 0.69 27.98 8.75
C ALA A 287 1.13 26.86 9.73
N ARG A 288 0.24 25.88 9.98
CA ARG A 288 0.59 24.61 10.62
C ARG A 288 0.63 23.54 9.55
N SER A 289 1.74 23.47 8.83
CA SER A 289 1.93 22.53 7.74
C SER A 289 1.89 21.09 8.24
N VAL A 290 1.19 20.22 7.53
CA VAL A 290 1.05 18.78 7.84
C VAL A 290 1.51 17.98 6.63
N LEU A 291 2.16 16.84 6.87
CA LEU A 291 2.47 15.89 5.80
C LEU A 291 1.17 15.25 5.32
N LEU A 292 0.85 15.43 4.03
CA LEU A 292 -0.29 14.82 3.36
C LEU A 292 0.19 13.56 2.66
N PRO A 293 -0.13 12.37 3.19
CA PRO A 293 0.26 11.10 2.58
C PRO A 293 -0.55 10.87 1.28
N ALA A 294 0.09 10.32 0.24
CA ALA A 294 -0.53 9.88 -1.03
C ALA A 294 -1.61 8.78 -0.99
N GLY A 295 -2.87 9.18 -0.99
CA GLY A 295 -4.05 8.32 -0.94
C GLY A 295 -5.04 8.89 0.08
N MET A 296 -4.60 9.86 0.87
CA MET A 296 -5.46 10.64 1.73
C MET A 296 -6.50 11.35 0.88
N GLU A 297 -7.77 11.14 1.22
CA GLU A 297 -8.89 11.78 0.55
C GLU A 297 -9.29 13.07 1.27
N GLY A 298 -9.81 14.01 0.51
CA GLY A 298 -10.37 15.24 1.05
C GLY A 298 -11.37 15.89 0.10
N GLU A 299 -12.03 16.92 0.60
CA GLU A 299 -13.00 17.72 -0.15
C GLU A 299 -12.52 19.17 -0.26
N VAL A 300 -12.55 19.73 -1.47
CA VAL A 300 -12.21 21.14 -1.71
C VAL A 300 -13.30 22.03 -1.12
N GLN A 301 -12.97 22.80 -0.09
CA GLN A 301 -13.91 23.66 0.65
C GLN A 301 -13.83 25.13 0.23
N VAL A 302 -12.68 25.61 -0.25
CA VAL A 302 -12.49 26.98 -0.74
C VAL A 302 -11.48 26.95 -1.89
N LEU A 303 -11.72 27.78 -2.90
CA LEU A 303 -10.74 28.17 -3.92
C LEU A 303 -10.51 29.67 -3.77
N ASP A 304 -9.25 30.09 -3.70
CA ASP A 304 -8.92 31.51 -3.67
C ASP A 304 -8.61 32.07 -5.06
N ASP A 305 -8.39 33.39 -5.15
CA ASP A 305 -8.12 34.09 -6.40
C ASP A 305 -6.75 33.74 -7.02
N HIS A 306 -5.86 33.11 -6.25
CA HIS A 306 -4.56 32.62 -6.71
C HIS A 306 -4.63 31.19 -7.25
N GLY A 307 -5.78 30.53 -7.09
CA GLY A 307 -6.01 29.14 -7.47
C GLY A 307 -5.47 28.14 -6.46
N ASP A 308 -5.18 28.57 -5.23
CA ASP A 308 -4.89 27.68 -4.11
C ASP A 308 -6.22 27.17 -3.53
N THR A 309 -6.16 25.99 -2.90
CA THR A 309 -7.37 25.32 -2.39
C THR A 309 -7.26 25.04 -0.91
N LEU A 310 -8.33 25.30 -0.16
CA LEU A 310 -8.49 24.83 1.20
C LEU A 310 -9.22 23.50 1.17
N ILE A 311 -8.53 22.41 1.51
CA ILE A 311 -9.07 21.05 1.44
C ILE A 311 -9.33 20.54 2.87
N ARG A 312 -10.50 19.93 3.07
CA ARG A 312 -10.82 19.17 4.30
C ARG A 312 -10.50 17.70 4.03
N PHE A 313 -9.35 17.25 4.53
CA PHE A 313 -8.95 15.84 4.44
C PHE A 313 -9.67 15.01 5.52
N ASP A 314 -10.11 13.80 5.16
CA ASP A 314 -10.98 12.98 6.01
C ASP A 314 -10.32 12.56 7.33
N SER A 315 -9.00 12.33 7.30
CA SER A 315 -8.22 11.89 8.46
C SER A 315 -7.60 13.04 9.26
N LEU A 316 -7.84 14.29 8.89
CA LEU A 316 -7.28 15.46 9.60
C LEU A 316 -8.39 16.26 10.29
N PRO A 317 -8.19 16.69 11.55
CA PRO A 317 -9.17 17.50 12.26
C PRO A 317 -9.24 18.94 11.74
N THR A 318 -8.19 19.39 11.04
CA THR A 318 -8.06 20.75 10.53
C THR A 318 -7.98 20.76 9.01
N ARG A 319 -8.51 21.82 8.41
CA ARG A 319 -8.43 22.07 6.96
C ARG A 319 -7.01 22.47 6.59
N GLN A 320 -6.58 22.10 5.38
CA GLN A 320 -5.22 22.34 4.93
C GLN A 320 -5.23 23.10 3.60
N TRP A 321 -4.47 24.19 3.53
CA TRP A 321 -4.21 24.89 2.28
C TRP A 321 -3.24 24.09 1.42
N VAL A 322 -3.57 23.94 0.14
CA VAL A 322 -2.73 23.31 -0.87
C VAL A 322 -2.55 24.30 -2.01
N ALA A 323 -1.30 24.68 -2.23
CA ALA A 323 -0.95 25.62 -3.29
C ALA A 323 -1.12 24.97 -4.67
N ARG A 324 -1.47 25.76 -5.69
CA ARG A 324 -1.69 25.29 -7.07
C ARG A 324 -0.52 24.46 -7.63
N LYS A 325 0.72 24.80 -7.27
CA LYS A 325 1.93 24.06 -7.66
C LYS A 325 1.94 22.59 -7.20
N ASN A 326 1.16 22.26 -6.18
CA ASN A 326 1.03 20.90 -5.65
C ASN A 326 -0.16 20.14 -6.26
N PHE A 327 -0.94 20.72 -7.18
CA PHE A 327 -2.11 20.03 -7.75
C PHE A 327 -1.73 18.84 -8.62
N SER A 328 -0.54 18.81 -9.22
CA SER A 328 -0.01 17.62 -9.90
C SER A 328 0.21 16.43 -8.94
N ARG A 329 0.28 16.70 -7.63
CA ARG A 329 0.32 15.71 -6.55
C ARG A 329 -1.07 15.38 -6.00
N LEU A 330 -2.13 15.91 -6.60
CA LEU A 330 -3.51 15.55 -6.34
C LEU A 330 -4.09 14.88 -7.58
N ARG A 331 -5.15 14.10 -7.39
CA ARG A 331 -6.06 13.68 -8.45
C ARG A 331 -7.49 13.88 -7.97
N LEU A 332 -8.41 14.08 -8.90
CA LEU A 332 -9.83 14.01 -8.54
C LEU A 332 -10.12 12.59 -8.05
N ALA A 333 -10.67 12.49 -6.85
CA ALA A 333 -11.24 11.25 -6.35
C ALA A 333 -12.51 11.02 -7.16
N THR A 334 -12.39 10.37 -8.30
CA THR A 334 -13.57 9.75 -8.87
C THR A 334 -13.96 8.68 -7.85
N ALA A 335 -15.12 8.84 -7.22
CA ALA A 335 -15.64 7.81 -6.31
C ALA A 335 -15.60 6.43 -6.98
N GLU A 336 -15.69 6.40 -8.31
CA GLU A 336 -15.47 5.26 -9.20
C GLU A 336 -14.13 4.54 -9.01
N GLY A 337 -12.99 5.23 -8.92
CA GLY A 337 -11.67 4.59 -9.02
C GLY A 337 -11.34 3.58 -7.91
N ALA A 338 -11.50 3.95 -6.64
CA ALA A 338 -11.16 3.06 -5.52
C ALA A 338 -12.10 1.86 -5.42
N GLY A 339 -13.41 2.10 -5.59
CA GLY A 339 -14.39 1.02 -5.64
C GLY A 339 -14.15 0.09 -6.83
N GLN A 340 -13.85 0.65 -8.00
CA GLN A 340 -13.58 -0.14 -9.20
C GLN A 340 -12.33 -1.01 -9.04
N LEU A 341 -11.24 -0.49 -8.46
CA LEU A 341 -10.06 -1.31 -8.21
C LEU A 341 -10.37 -2.48 -7.28
N GLN A 342 -11.18 -2.29 -6.24
CA GLN A 342 -11.57 -3.39 -5.36
C GLN A 342 -12.48 -4.41 -6.03
N GLU A 343 -13.44 -3.95 -6.84
CA GLU A 343 -14.25 -4.83 -7.70
C GLU A 343 -13.36 -5.62 -8.66
N ASP A 344 -12.36 -4.96 -9.25
CA ASP A 344 -11.46 -5.58 -10.20
C ASP A 344 -10.56 -6.62 -9.49
N LEU A 345 -10.07 -6.31 -8.29
CA LEU A 345 -9.33 -7.24 -7.44
C LEU A 345 -10.17 -8.43 -7.00
N ALA A 346 -11.44 -8.22 -6.66
CA ALA A 346 -12.38 -9.30 -6.33
C ALA A 346 -12.63 -10.20 -7.55
N GLY A 347 -12.80 -9.61 -8.74
CA GLY A 347 -12.89 -10.35 -10.00
C GLY A 347 -11.62 -11.15 -10.29
N ALA A 348 -10.44 -10.57 -10.07
CA ALA A 348 -9.16 -11.25 -10.23
C ALA A 348 -9.00 -12.40 -9.22
N LEU A 349 -9.49 -12.24 -7.99
CA LEU A 349 -9.52 -13.28 -6.97
C LEU A 349 -10.42 -14.44 -7.40
N SER A 350 -11.59 -14.14 -7.95
CA SER A 350 -12.51 -15.14 -8.52
C SER A 350 -11.84 -15.93 -9.67
N LEU A 351 -11.13 -15.25 -10.58
CA LEU A 351 -10.33 -15.90 -11.62
C LEU A 351 -9.25 -16.81 -11.03
N ALA A 352 -8.46 -16.30 -10.08
CA ALA A 352 -7.39 -17.06 -9.44
C ALA A 352 -7.92 -18.32 -8.74
N HIS A 353 -9.06 -18.22 -8.05
CA HIS A 353 -9.70 -19.36 -7.40
C HIS A 353 -10.21 -20.40 -8.41
N ARG A 354 -10.97 -19.98 -9.43
CA ARG A 354 -11.49 -20.89 -10.47
C ARG A 354 -10.38 -21.61 -11.23
N TRP A 355 -9.26 -20.93 -11.44
CA TRP A 355 -8.10 -21.47 -12.15
C TRP A 355 -7.10 -22.16 -11.22
N GLN A 356 -7.36 -22.25 -9.92
CA GLN A 356 -6.43 -22.84 -8.95
C GLN A 356 -5.03 -22.21 -8.99
N ALA A 357 -4.96 -20.90 -9.26
CA ALA A 357 -3.75 -20.11 -9.09
C ALA A 357 -3.62 -19.73 -7.60
N THR A 358 -3.44 -20.74 -6.74
CA THR A 358 -3.59 -20.63 -5.28
C THR A 358 -2.71 -19.55 -4.66
N GLY A 359 -1.44 -19.46 -5.04
CA GLY A 359 -0.53 -18.43 -4.54
C GLY A 359 -1.01 -17.01 -4.86
N LEU A 360 -1.57 -16.79 -6.05
CA LEU A 360 -2.13 -15.49 -6.42
C LEU A 360 -3.47 -15.22 -5.70
N ALA A 361 -4.30 -16.24 -5.52
CA ALA A 361 -5.55 -16.12 -4.76
C ALA A 361 -5.30 -15.70 -3.30
N GLU A 362 -4.29 -16.28 -2.65
CA GLU A 362 -3.89 -15.90 -1.28
C GLU A 362 -3.41 -14.45 -1.20
N VAL A 363 -2.57 -14.01 -2.14
CA VAL A 363 -2.08 -12.62 -2.22
C VAL A 363 -3.24 -11.63 -2.42
N LEU A 364 -4.16 -11.94 -3.33
CA LEU A 364 -5.32 -11.11 -3.61
C LEU A 364 -6.28 -11.02 -2.40
N ALA A 365 -6.54 -12.14 -1.72
CA ALA A 365 -7.37 -12.16 -0.52
C ALA A 365 -6.75 -11.32 0.61
N ASP A 366 -5.46 -11.51 0.88
CA ASP A 366 -4.73 -10.74 1.90
C ASP A 366 -4.73 -9.23 1.60
N ARG A 367 -4.63 -8.85 0.32
CA ARG A 367 -4.75 -7.46 -0.12
C ARG A 367 -6.15 -6.90 0.12
N LEU A 368 -7.19 -7.61 -0.30
CA LEU A 368 -8.58 -7.19 -0.12
C LEU A 368 -8.96 -7.04 1.37
N GLU A 369 -8.43 -7.90 2.25
CA GLU A 369 -8.61 -7.76 3.70
C GLU A 369 -8.07 -6.44 4.23
N ARG A 370 -6.90 -6.01 3.74
CA ARG A 370 -6.26 -4.76 4.19
C ARG A 370 -7.00 -3.54 3.68
N GLU A 371 -7.45 -3.58 2.42
CA GLU A 371 -7.95 -2.38 1.73
C GLU A 371 -9.46 -2.23 1.77
N LEU A 372 -10.18 -3.12 2.46
CA LEU A 372 -11.64 -3.18 2.45
C LEU A 372 -12.30 -1.80 2.69
N THR A 373 -13.07 -1.34 1.70
CA THR A 373 -13.86 -0.10 1.82
C THR A 373 -15.35 -0.41 1.76
N ALA A 374 -16.19 0.53 2.21
CA ALA A 374 -17.63 0.40 2.11
C ALA A 374 -18.13 0.29 0.66
N LYS A 375 -17.40 0.87 -0.31
CA LYS A 375 -17.77 0.86 -1.73
C LYS A 375 -17.48 -0.49 -2.39
N GLY A 376 -16.28 -1.04 -2.19
CA GLY A 376 -15.92 -2.37 -2.72
C GLY A 376 -16.46 -3.53 -1.89
N PHE A 377 -17.11 -3.25 -0.76
CA PHE A 377 -17.54 -4.26 0.22
C PHE A 377 -18.35 -5.41 -0.38
N GLU A 378 -19.33 -5.09 -1.24
CA GLU A 378 -20.23 -6.08 -1.83
C GLU A 378 -19.46 -7.11 -2.66
N ALA A 379 -18.66 -6.65 -3.63
CA ALA A 379 -17.89 -7.52 -4.51
C ALA A 379 -16.91 -8.40 -3.72
N VAL A 380 -16.27 -7.85 -2.68
CA VAL A 380 -15.30 -8.60 -1.86
C VAL A 380 -16.01 -9.68 -1.02
N LEU A 381 -17.12 -9.34 -0.35
CA LEU A 381 -17.86 -10.32 0.44
C LEU A 381 -18.52 -11.39 -0.44
N GLU A 382 -19.04 -11.01 -1.60
CA GLU A 382 -19.62 -11.96 -2.56
C GLU A 382 -18.59 -13.01 -3.00
N VAL A 383 -17.40 -12.59 -3.42
CA VAL A 383 -16.31 -13.49 -3.82
C VAL A 383 -15.86 -14.36 -2.64
N ALA A 384 -15.75 -13.79 -1.44
CA ALA A 384 -15.37 -14.55 -0.25
C ALA A 384 -16.36 -15.69 0.05
N VAL A 385 -17.67 -15.41 -0.04
CA VAL A 385 -18.73 -16.40 0.22
C VAL A 385 -18.79 -17.44 -0.89
N LEU A 386 -18.79 -17.01 -2.16
CA LEU A 386 -18.91 -17.92 -3.31
C LEU A 386 -17.75 -18.92 -3.40
N HIS A 387 -16.54 -18.49 -3.05
CA HIS A 387 -15.34 -19.32 -3.12
C HIS A 387 -14.93 -19.93 -1.78
N GLY A 388 -15.70 -19.70 -0.70
CA GLY A 388 -15.45 -20.28 0.62
C GLY A 388 -14.17 -19.78 1.30
N ILE A 389 -13.79 -18.51 1.08
CA ILE A 389 -12.58 -17.88 1.61
C ILE A 389 -12.83 -17.37 3.03
N ALA A 390 -12.87 -18.29 3.99
CA ALA A 390 -13.31 -18.03 5.37
C ALA A 390 -12.62 -16.86 6.08
N ARG A 391 -11.31 -16.64 5.83
CA ARG A 391 -10.53 -15.54 6.44
C ARG A 391 -11.00 -14.17 5.94
N LEU A 392 -11.19 -14.04 4.63
CA LEU A 392 -11.68 -12.81 4.00
C LEU A 392 -13.15 -12.55 4.38
N GLU A 393 -13.97 -13.59 4.41
CA GLU A 393 -15.37 -13.51 4.88
C GLU A 393 -15.45 -12.99 6.32
N ALA A 394 -14.68 -13.58 7.24
CA ALA A 394 -14.64 -13.14 8.64
C ALA A 394 -14.22 -11.66 8.78
N THR A 395 -13.27 -11.22 7.96
CA THR A 395 -12.81 -9.82 7.91
C THR A 395 -13.92 -8.89 7.41
N CYS A 396 -14.62 -9.26 6.34
CA CYS A 396 -15.78 -8.51 5.83
C CYS A 396 -16.88 -8.40 6.88
N LEU A 397 -17.22 -9.49 7.57
CA LEU A 397 -18.25 -9.48 8.61
C LEU A 397 -17.84 -8.60 9.81
N ALA A 398 -16.56 -8.61 10.19
CA ALA A 398 -16.04 -7.72 11.22
C ALA A 398 -16.11 -6.24 10.79
N TYR A 399 -15.82 -5.94 9.52
CA TYR A 399 -15.96 -4.60 8.96
C TYR A 399 -17.41 -4.13 8.95
N ALA A 400 -18.35 -4.98 8.51
CA ALA A 400 -19.79 -4.70 8.51
C ALA A 400 -20.33 -4.40 9.92
N ARG A 401 -19.78 -5.04 10.96
CA ARG A 401 -20.11 -4.71 12.35
C ARG A 401 -19.75 -3.28 12.71
N ASN A 402 -18.70 -2.70 12.15
CA ASN A 402 -18.22 -1.39 12.55
C ASN A 402 -18.58 -0.27 11.56
N SER A 403 -18.98 -0.62 10.34
CA SER A 403 -19.31 0.35 9.29
C SER A 403 -20.79 0.72 9.27
N SER A 404 -21.10 1.97 9.61
CA SER A 404 -22.46 2.53 9.49
C SER A 404 -22.94 2.58 8.04
N GLN A 405 -22.03 2.80 7.08
CA GLN A 405 -22.36 2.84 5.65
C GLN A 405 -22.83 1.47 5.15
N VAL A 406 -22.12 0.40 5.51
CA VAL A 406 -22.50 -0.98 5.13
C VAL A 406 -23.85 -1.36 5.73
N ARG A 407 -24.09 -1.04 7.01
CA ARG A 407 -25.39 -1.30 7.64
C ARG A 407 -26.52 -0.54 6.96
N ALA A 408 -26.33 0.74 6.66
CA ALA A 408 -27.33 1.55 5.96
C ALA A 408 -27.65 1.00 4.56
N ALA A 409 -26.63 0.52 3.82
CA ALA A 409 -26.82 -0.12 2.52
C ALA A 409 -27.58 -1.46 2.63
N TYR A 410 -27.29 -2.27 3.65
CA TYR A 410 -28.00 -3.52 3.93
C TYR A 410 -29.48 -3.27 4.30
N GLU A 411 -29.76 -2.31 5.18
CA GLU A 411 -31.12 -1.93 5.57
C GLU A 411 -31.93 -1.39 4.38
N ALA A 412 -31.26 -0.72 3.44
CA ALA A 412 -31.84 -0.25 2.19
C ALA A 412 -32.01 -1.37 1.13
N GLY A 413 -31.58 -2.61 1.41
CA GLY A 413 -31.69 -3.74 0.50
C GLY A 413 -30.83 -3.60 -0.76
N LYS A 414 -29.69 -2.89 -0.67
CA LYS A 414 -28.82 -2.64 -1.83
C LYS A 414 -27.96 -3.82 -2.25
N TYR A 415 -27.78 -4.80 -1.37
CA TYR A 415 -26.86 -5.92 -1.61
C TYR A 415 -27.55 -7.12 -2.28
N GLY A 416 -26.81 -7.84 -3.11
CA GLY A 416 -27.21 -9.11 -3.71
C GLY A 416 -27.60 -10.18 -2.68
N ALA A 417 -28.26 -11.24 -3.14
CA ALA A 417 -28.84 -12.27 -2.27
C ALA A 417 -27.79 -13.00 -1.42
N ALA A 418 -26.63 -13.37 -2.01
CA ALA A 418 -25.56 -14.06 -1.30
C ALA A 418 -24.97 -13.19 -0.17
N VAL A 419 -24.68 -11.92 -0.48
CA VAL A 419 -24.15 -10.94 0.50
C VAL A 419 -25.18 -10.64 1.60
N SER A 420 -26.45 -10.46 1.22
CA SER A 420 -27.53 -10.24 2.18
C SER A 420 -27.70 -11.42 3.16
N ALA A 421 -27.60 -12.66 2.67
CA ALA A 421 -27.66 -13.86 3.50
C ALA A 421 -26.47 -13.93 4.47
N ALA A 422 -25.26 -13.63 4.00
CA ALA A 422 -24.05 -13.62 4.84
C ALA A 422 -24.09 -12.51 5.91
N LEU A 423 -24.73 -11.37 5.62
CA LEU A 423 -24.87 -10.25 6.56
C LEU A 423 -25.97 -10.45 7.60
N GLU A 424 -26.94 -11.33 7.38
CA GLU A 424 -28.09 -11.52 8.26
C GLU A 424 -27.71 -11.76 9.74
N PRO A 425 -26.73 -12.62 10.08
CA PRO A 425 -26.31 -12.84 11.47
C PRO A 425 -25.71 -11.60 12.15
N VAL A 426 -25.16 -10.67 11.37
CA VAL A 426 -24.44 -9.50 11.86
C VAL A 426 -25.32 -8.26 11.92
N CYS A 427 -26.16 -8.06 10.91
CA CYS A 427 -26.99 -6.87 10.75
C CYS A 427 -28.47 -7.11 11.11
N GLY A 428 -28.96 -8.35 11.05
CA GLY A 428 -30.38 -8.70 11.27
C GLY A 428 -30.84 -8.73 12.74
N GLY A 429 -29.90 -8.77 13.70
CA GLY A 429 -30.19 -8.91 15.14
C GLY A 429 -30.82 -7.68 15.80
N GLY A 430 -30.80 -6.51 15.15
CA GLY A 430 -31.55 -5.34 15.60
C GLY A 430 -33.03 -5.52 15.27
N GLY A 431 -33.91 -5.61 16.27
CA GLY A 431 -35.36 -5.88 16.13
C GLY A 431 -36.20 -4.90 15.27
N TYR A 432 -35.59 -4.11 14.40
CA TYR A 432 -36.20 -3.12 13.52
C TYR A 432 -37.11 -3.73 12.43
N ARG A 433 -36.84 -4.94 11.93
CA ARG A 433 -37.70 -5.59 10.89
C ARG A 433 -39.14 -5.83 11.35
N LYS A 434 -39.43 -5.88 12.66
CA LYS A 434 -40.80 -6.11 13.17
C LYS A 434 -41.74 -4.91 13.02
N ARG A 435 -41.25 -3.68 12.74
CA ARG A 435 -42.12 -2.50 12.61
C ARG A 435 -42.57 -2.20 11.17
N ALA A 436 -41.72 -2.46 10.16
CA ALA A 436 -42.07 -2.14 8.77
C ALA A 436 -43.15 -3.06 8.17
N ARG A 437 -43.22 -4.32 8.61
CA ARG A 437 -44.22 -5.30 8.12
C ARG A 437 -45.64 -5.10 8.69
N LYS A 438 -45.83 -4.12 9.58
CA LYS A 438 -47.15 -3.74 10.14
C LYS A 438 -47.75 -2.49 9.49
N ALA A 439 -47.05 -1.88 8.52
CA ALA A 439 -47.47 -0.67 7.83
C ALA A 439 -47.82 -0.90 6.34
N LEU A 440 -47.88 -2.17 5.91
CA LEU A 440 -48.43 -2.68 4.67
C LEU A 440 -49.52 -3.69 5.05
#